data_AF-A0A7X7RJ90-F1
#
_entry.id   AF-A0A7X7RJ90-F1
#
_cell.length_a   1.000
_cell.length_b   1.000
_cell.length_c   1.000
_cell.angle_alpha   90.00
_cell.angle_beta   90.00
_cell.angle_gamma   90.00
#
_symmetry.space_group_name_H-M   'P 1'
#
loop_
_entity.id
_entity.type
_entity.pdbx_description
1 polymer ?
#
loop_
_entity_poly.entity_id
_entity_poly.type
_entity_poly.pdbx_seq_one_letter_code
_entity_poly.pdbx_strand_id
1 'polypeptide(L)'
;MLPAASFECRTVKSYQIGNPRLAIGISGEYPDILDCLPHAELEPGKNYCFFLTARFPAGTAPGIYRGKATIAGKDFSHAVPLTIRIRNITLPTPASFKTDFLSGPDRYTTEATRLDSKLYQTDLRSLRITPRHTITLLYDEEGNVKGRPVQNIQNTVGKLHDHNFHIFGPFLQRKFPGLKPLSAEMDSAMANFARVTEQTFQPAGLVDKLLWQLGDEVHDAEKLNIQIHYAKLTRQMAPALPIFTTVNGFSERVKELIACADIIAMHAEIYFHCVENQLDMSGKQLWQYDNGFMTASVPAALVRGIMWRAYKYGITGYHQWSTTAWPADWDFGVDYSGTLYFPPVQGQKTPLRSARLQNFASGVSDYDYFVLLENELRRLGEHPAGKAAAQEFSSIISAVVPDRWTLPRNYQAIAAGRERIAELIEELQKL
;
A
#
# COMPACT_ATOMS: atom_id res chain seq x y z
N MET A 1 -11.32 29.57 6.90
CA MET A 1 -11.94 28.61 7.84
C MET A 1 -11.75 27.22 7.24
N LEU A 2 -11.37 26.21 8.04
CA LEU A 2 -11.26 24.84 7.55
C LEU A 2 -12.67 24.21 7.48
N PRO A 3 -13.05 23.54 6.38
CA PRO A 3 -14.37 22.90 6.28
C PRO A 3 -14.55 21.79 7.32
N ALA A 4 -15.74 21.70 7.94
CA ALA A 4 -16.04 20.61 8.87
C ALA A 4 -15.95 19.23 8.18
N ALA A 5 -16.25 19.14 6.88
CA ALA A 5 -16.13 17.92 6.08
C ALA A 5 -14.68 17.41 5.91
N SER A 6 -13.67 18.23 6.24
CA SER A 6 -12.26 17.80 6.30
C SER A 6 -11.95 16.92 7.52
N PHE A 7 -12.87 16.84 8.48
CA PHE A 7 -12.70 16.10 9.72
C PHE A 7 -13.58 14.86 9.72
N GLU A 8 -12.99 13.75 10.13
CA GLU A 8 -13.68 12.48 10.32
C GLU A 8 -13.34 11.98 11.74
N CYS A 9 -14.36 11.71 12.54
CA CYS A 9 -14.19 11.10 13.86
C CYS A 9 -14.78 9.69 13.82
N ARG A 10 -14.01 8.70 14.28
CA ARG A 10 -14.44 7.31 14.42
C ARG A 10 -14.27 6.86 15.85
N THR A 11 -15.14 5.98 16.32
CA THR A 11 -14.90 5.23 17.55
C THR A 11 -13.89 4.14 17.28
N VAL A 12 -13.03 3.88 18.27
CA VAL A 12 -12.10 2.75 18.21
C VAL A 12 -12.71 1.62 19.01
N LYS A 13 -13.08 0.54 18.32
CA LYS A 13 -13.59 -0.68 18.94
C LYS A 13 -12.46 -1.70 19.03
N SER A 14 -12.42 -2.37 20.18
CA SER A 14 -11.47 -3.44 20.42
C SER A 14 -12.09 -4.80 20.15
N TYR A 15 -11.24 -5.79 19.88
CA TYR A 15 -11.64 -7.18 19.83
C TYR A 15 -10.57 -8.07 20.47
N GLN A 16 -10.99 -9.24 20.93
CA GLN A 16 -10.11 -10.19 21.60
C GLN A 16 -9.38 -11.05 20.57
N ILE A 17 -8.06 -10.97 20.56
CA ILE A 17 -7.20 -11.87 19.78
C ILE A 17 -6.81 -13.04 20.68
N GLY A 18 -7.33 -14.23 20.38
CA GLY A 18 -7.09 -15.44 21.17
C GLY A 18 -5.81 -16.18 20.81
N ASN A 19 -5.43 -16.17 19.53
CA ASN A 19 -4.25 -16.86 19.02
C ASN A 19 -3.53 -15.98 17.97
N PRO A 20 -2.53 -15.18 18.38
CA PRO A 20 -1.75 -14.39 17.43
C PRO A 20 -1.01 -15.35 16.48
N ARG A 21 -1.23 -15.20 15.17
CA ARG A 21 -0.58 -16.05 14.15
C ARG A 21 0.93 -15.80 14.00
N LEU A 22 1.47 -14.82 14.72
CA LEU A 22 2.88 -14.40 14.63
C LEU A 22 3.53 -14.45 16.01
N ALA A 23 4.82 -14.79 16.03
CA ALA A 23 5.64 -14.90 17.25
C ALA A 23 5.77 -13.60 18.07
N ILE A 24 5.38 -12.46 17.50
CA ILE A 24 5.44 -11.14 18.15
C ILE A 24 4.10 -10.67 18.73
N GLY A 25 3.01 -11.39 18.46
CA GLY A 25 1.69 -11.04 18.96
C GLY A 25 1.43 -11.64 20.34
N ILE A 26 0.71 -10.92 21.18
CA ILE A 26 0.25 -11.39 22.49
C ILE A 26 -1.26 -11.58 22.37
N SER A 27 -1.83 -12.58 23.03
CA SER A 27 -3.29 -12.68 23.11
C SER A 27 -3.83 -11.55 23.98
N GLY A 28 -4.95 -10.94 23.59
CA GLY A 28 -5.53 -9.83 24.36
C GLY A 28 -6.49 -8.96 23.58
N GLU A 29 -6.89 -7.86 24.18
CA GLU A 29 -7.81 -6.89 23.60
C GLU A 29 -7.06 -5.84 22.77
N TYR A 30 -7.38 -5.76 21.47
CA TYR A 30 -6.69 -4.87 20.53
C TYR A 30 -7.61 -3.80 19.95
N PRO A 31 -7.32 -2.49 20.12
CA PRO A 31 -8.14 -1.38 19.66
C PRO A 31 -7.87 -1.05 18.18
N ASP A 32 -8.34 -1.90 17.27
CA ASP A 32 -8.01 -1.77 15.84
C ASP A 32 -9.21 -1.43 14.93
N ILE A 33 -10.46 -1.65 15.34
CA ILE A 33 -11.61 -1.39 14.46
C ILE A 33 -12.01 0.10 14.54
N LEU A 34 -12.03 0.80 13.41
CA LEU A 34 -12.48 2.20 13.32
C LEU A 34 -13.91 2.28 12.80
N ASP A 35 -14.84 2.48 13.72
CA ASP A 35 -16.29 2.48 13.47
C ASP A 35 -16.87 3.90 13.40
N CYS A 36 -17.91 4.09 12.59
CA CYS A 36 -18.67 5.33 12.51
C CYS A 36 -19.80 5.41 13.56
N LEU A 37 -20.15 4.29 14.20
CA LEU A 37 -21.15 4.25 15.26
C LEU A 37 -20.56 4.75 16.59
N PRO A 38 -21.31 5.54 17.38
CA PRO A 38 -20.87 5.97 18.70
C PRO A 38 -20.72 4.78 19.66
N HIS A 39 -19.97 4.99 20.75
CA HIS A 39 -19.98 4.05 21.88
C HIS A 39 -21.37 4.09 22.52
N ALA A 40 -22.09 2.97 22.46
CA ALA A 40 -23.50 2.92 22.90
C ALA A 40 -23.64 2.96 24.43
N GLU A 41 -22.80 2.20 25.14
CA GLU A 41 -22.74 2.17 26.61
C GLU A 41 -21.28 2.10 27.07
N LEU A 42 -20.94 2.90 28.08
CA LEU A 42 -19.59 2.96 28.66
C LEU A 42 -19.59 2.20 29.99
N GLU A 43 -18.70 1.23 30.13
CA GLU A 43 -18.51 0.46 31.35
C GLU A 43 -17.49 1.13 32.28
N PRO A 44 -17.73 1.16 33.59
CA PRO A 44 -16.75 1.63 34.57
C PRO A 44 -15.41 0.87 34.45
N GLY A 45 -14.30 1.60 34.49
CA GLY A 45 -12.95 1.02 34.46
C GLY A 45 -12.41 0.68 33.07
N LYS A 46 -13.15 0.97 31.98
CA LYS A 46 -12.68 0.83 30.60
C LYS A 46 -12.24 2.15 29.97
N ASN A 47 -11.25 2.07 29.08
CA ASN A 47 -10.83 3.20 28.25
C ASN A 47 -11.56 3.17 26.91
N TYR A 48 -12.04 4.33 26.47
CA TYR A 48 -12.72 4.49 25.20
C TYR A 48 -11.98 5.51 24.35
N CYS A 49 -11.62 5.09 23.13
CA CYS A 49 -10.83 5.90 22.24
C CYS A 49 -11.67 6.40 21.06
N PHE A 50 -11.31 7.59 20.59
CA PHE A 50 -11.80 8.19 19.35
C PHE A 50 -10.61 8.43 18.43
N PHE A 51 -10.78 8.16 17.14
CA PHE A 51 -9.79 8.40 16.12
C PHE A 51 -10.22 9.58 15.25
N LEU A 52 -9.50 10.70 15.35
CA LEU A 52 -9.75 11.90 14.55
C LEU A 52 -8.80 11.91 13.34
N THR A 53 -9.37 11.90 12.14
CA THR A 53 -8.64 12.09 10.89
C THR A 53 -8.95 13.48 10.35
N ALA A 54 -7.92 14.21 9.92
CA ALA A 54 -8.07 15.49 9.24
C ALA A 54 -7.43 15.40 7.84
N ARG A 55 -8.20 15.69 6.80
CA ARG A 55 -7.76 15.68 5.39
C ARG A 55 -8.04 17.03 4.76
N PHE A 56 -6.98 17.65 4.25
CA PHE A 56 -7.05 18.97 3.63
C PHE A 56 -6.70 18.87 2.14
N PRO A 57 -7.49 19.49 1.25
CA PRO A 57 -7.17 19.52 -0.18
C PRO A 57 -5.88 20.31 -0.43
N ALA A 58 -5.19 19.98 -1.53
CA ALA A 58 -4.09 20.79 -2.04
C ALA A 58 -4.55 22.25 -2.22
N GLY A 59 -3.67 23.20 -1.92
CA GLY A 59 -3.98 24.64 -1.96
C GLY A 59 -4.71 25.18 -0.72
N THR A 60 -4.96 24.36 0.32
CA THR A 60 -5.40 24.89 1.62
C THR A 60 -4.36 25.89 2.14
N ALA A 61 -4.80 27.10 2.48
CA ALA A 61 -3.90 28.17 2.91
C ALA A 61 -3.07 27.76 4.14
N PRO A 62 -1.74 28.01 4.14
CA PRO A 62 -0.90 27.72 5.29
C PRO A 62 -1.28 28.64 6.46
N GLY A 63 -1.12 28.14 7.69
CA GLY A 63 -1.42 28.90 8.90
C GLY A 63 -1.82 28.05 10.08
N ILE A 64 -2.07 28.71 11.21
CA ILE A 64 -2.53 28.08 12.44
C ILE A 64 -4.03 28.27 12.56
N TYR A 65 -4.76 27.16 12.54
CA TYR A 65 -6.20 27.09 12.73
C TYR A 65 -6.48 26.58 14.14
N ARG A 66 -7.46 27.20 14.81
CA ARG A 66 -7.89 26.83 16.16
C ARG A 66 -9.38 26.50 16.14
N GLY A 67 -9.75 25.47 16.90
CA GLY A 67 -11.12 25.01 17.06
C GLY A 67 -11.25 24.16 18.31
N LYS A 68 -12.32 23.38 18.39
CA LYS A 68 -12.55 22.43 19.47
C LYS A 68 -13.24 21.18 18.95
N ALA A 69 -12.90 20.03 19.52
CA ALA A 69 -13.70 18.82 19.46
C ALA A 69 -14.58 18.77 20.71
N THR A 70 -15.83 18.34 20.60
CA THR A 70 -16.70 18.15 21.76
C THR A 70 -16.92 16.66 21.98
N ILE A 71 -16.63 16.18 23.17
CA ILE A 71 -17.02 14.85 23.65
C ILE A 71 -18.28 15.05 24.47
N ALA A 72 -19.36 14.37 24.11
CA ALA A 72 -20.64 14.49 24.80
C ALA A 72 -21.27 13.12 25.05
N GLY A 73 -21.92 12.98 26.20
CA GLY A 73 -22.80 11.86 26.58
C GLY A 73 -24.13 12.41 27.11
N LYS A 74 -24.93 11.54 27.74
CA LYS A 74 -26.27 11.91 28.24
C LYS A 74 -26.24 13.12 29.19
N ASP A 75 -25.33 13.10 30.17
CA ASP A 75 -25.22 14.12 31.23
C ASP A 75 -23.79 14.70 31.32
N PHE A 76 -23.03 14.63 30.23
CA PHE A 76 -21.63 15.05 30.16
C PHE A 76 -21.35 15.78 28.85
N SER A 77 -20.60 16.88 28.93
CA SER A 77 -20.02 17.52 27.75
C SER A 77 -18.68 18.13 28.11
N HIS A 78 -17.66 17.87 27.29
CA HIS A 78 -16.33 18.42 27.47
C HIS A 78 -15.75 18.85 26.11
N ALA A 79 -15.21 20.06 26.08
CA ALA A 79 -14.58 20.61 24.90
C ALA A 79 -13.06 20.42 24.97
N VAL A 80 -12.50 19.74 23.96
CA VAL A 80 -11.07 19.56 23.77
C VAL A 80 -10.58 20.59 22.75
N PRO A 81 -9.69 21.53 23.11
CA PRO A 81 -9.15 22.49 22.17
C PRO A 81 -8.30 21.79 21.10
N LEU A 82 -8.50 22.15 19.84
CA LEU A 82 -7.73 21.64 18.70
C LEU A 82 -6.95 22.78 18.04
N THR A 83 -5.66 22.55 17.79
CA THR A 83 -4.81 23.44 17.00
C THR A 83 -4.22 22.65 15.84
N ILE A 84 -4.35 23.18 14.63
CA ILE A 84 -3.87 22.57 13.40
C ILE A 84 -2.98 23.56 12.67
N ARG A 85 -1.74 23.16 12.41
CA ARG A 85 -0.84 23.90 11.53
C ARG A 85 -0.94 23.31 10.13
N ILE A 86 -1.46 24.08 9.18
CA ILE A 86 -1.30 23.80 7.75
C ILE A 86 0.06 24.37 7.35
N ARG A 87 0.99 23.48 6.99
CA ARG A 87 2.34 23.84 6.53
C ARG A 87 2.28 24.31 5.07
N ASN A 88 3.27 25.09 4.62
CA ASN A 88 3.37 25.49 3.21
C ASN A 88 3.97 24.37 2.35
N ILE A 89 3.45 23.15 2.50
CA ILE A 89 3.93 21.94 1.85
C ILE A 89 2.72 21.23 1.23
N THR A 90 2.79 20.97 -0.07
CA THR A 90 1.78 20.19 -0.78
C THR A 90 2.33 18.78 -1.01
N LEU A 91 1.60 17.76 -0.52
CA LEU A 91 1.98 16.37 -0.75
C LEU A 91 1.68 15.98 -2.21
N PRO A 92 2.54 15.17 -2.86
CA PRO A 92 2.37 14.78 -4.25
C PRO A 92 1.12 13.92 -4.45
N THR A 93 0.54 13.98 -5.65
CA THR A 93 -0.59 13.14 -6.06
C THR A 93 -0.30 12.56 -7.46
N PRO A 94 -0.14 11.23 -7.62
CA PRO A 94 -0.14 10.19 -6.58
C PRO A 94 0.95 10.40 -5.51
N ALA A 95 0.87 9.66 -4.40
CA ALA A 95 1.96 9.60 -3.43
C ALA A 95 3.28 9.16 -4.10
N SER A 96 4.42 9.38 -3.44
CA SER A 96 5.72 9.01 -4.00
C SER A 96 6.02 7.52 -3.82
N PHE A 97 5.44 6.91 -2.78
CA PHE A 97 5.60 5.49 -2.49
C PHE A 97 4.50 4.67 -3.17
N LYS A 98 4.89 3.73 -4.03
CA LYS A 98 3.94 2.94 -4.83
C LYS A 98 3.24 1.89 -3.98
N THR A 99 1.97 1.65 -4.23
CA THR A 99 1.19 0.64 -3.50
C THR A 99 0.32 -0.18 -4.46
N ASP A 100 0.05 -1.43 -4.11
CA ASP A 100 -0.91 -2.32 -4.80
C ASP A 100 -1.67 -3.14 -3.75
N PHE A 101 -2.88 -2.67 -3.38
CA PHE A 101 -3.71 -3.29 -2.33
C PHE A 101 -4.91 -4.01 -2.93
N LEU A 102 -4.87 -5.35 -2.93
CA LEU A 102 -6.01 -6.15 -3.37
C LEU A 102 -7.14 -6.11 -2.34
N SER A 103 -8.37 -5.80 -2.76
CA SER A 103 -9.57 -6.18 -2.00
C SER A 103 -9.93 -7.61 -2.37
N GLY A 104 -9.45 -8.57 -1.57
CA GLY A 104 -9.58 -10.00 -1.85
C GLY A 104 -11.03 -10.49 -1.77
N PRO A 105 -11.29 -11.71 -2.28
CA PRO A 105 -12.62 -12.29 -2.22
C PRO A 105 -13.01 -12.54 -0.77
N ASP A 106 -14.05 -11.84 -0.31
CA ASP A 106 -14.67 -12.12 0.97
C ASP A 106 -15.63 -13.31 0.84
N ARG A 107 -15.59 -14.24 1.80
CA ARG A 107 -16.49 -15.41 1.84
C ARG A 107 -17.50 -15.33 2.97
N TYR A 108 -17.41 -14.30 3.80
CA TYR A 108 -18.28 -14.08 4.94
C TYR A 108 -19.58 -13.36 4.56
N THR A 109 -19.52 -12.35 3.68
CA THR A 109 -20.71 -11.55 3.38
C THR A 109 -21.62 -12.22 2.35
N THR A 110 -22.92 -11.98 2.47
CA THR A 110 -23.94 -12.40 1.52
C THR A 110 -24.27 -11.24 0.58
N GLU A 111 -25.03 -11.48 -0.49
CA GLU A 111 -25.50 -10.39 -1.37
C GLU A 111 -26.22 -9.27 -0.60
N ALA A 112 -26.93 -9.61 0.48
CA ALA A 112 -27.64 -8.64 1.31
C ALA A 112 -26.73 -7.81 2.24
N THR A 113 -25.54 -8.32 2.59
CA THR A 113 -24.62 -7.65 3.55
C THR A 113 -23.34 -7.14 2.91
N ARG A 114 -23.04 -7.54 1.67
CA ARG A 114 -21.84 -7.16 0.94
C ARG A 114 -21.88 -5.68 0.55
N LEU A 115 -20.80 -4.96 0.86
CA LEU A 115 -20.54 -3.63 0.30
C LEU A 115 -19.98 -3.75 -1.11
N ASP A 116 -20.31 -2.79 -1.98
CA ASP A 116 -19.66 -2.68 -3.29
C ASP A 116 -18.13 -2.56 -3.09
N SER A 117 -17.38 -3.44 -3.76
CA SER A 117 -15.91 -3.41 -3.82
C SER A 117 -15.33 -2.02 -4.10
N LYS A 118 -16.02 -1.19 -4.90
CA LYS A 118 -15.60 0.19 -5.23
C LYS A 118 -15.56 1.10 -4.01
N LEU A 119 -16.34 0.82 -2.96
CA LEU A 119 -16.28 1.60 -1.72
C LEU A 119 -14.93 1.41 -1.03
N TYR A 120 -14.42 0.18 -0.93
CA TYR A 120 -13.08 -0.08 -0.39
C TYR A 120 -11.98 0.54 -1.24
N GLN A 121 -12.11 0.48 -2.57
CA GLN A 121 -11.14 1.12 -3.48
C GLN A 121 -11.13 2.65 -3.33
N THR A 122 -12.31 3.27 -3.22
CA THR A 122 -12.44 4.72 -2.99
C THR A 122 -11.88 5.10 -1.63
N ASP A 123 -12.12 4.27 -0.62
CA ASP A 123 -11.60 4.45 0.73
C ASP A 123 -10.07 4.40 0.76
N LEU A 124 -9.45 3.39 0.12
CA LEU A 124 -7.99 3.28 -0.03
C LEU A 124 -7.40 4.52 -0.71
N ARG A 125 -8.02 5.02 -1.79
CA ARG A 125 -7.58 6.25 -2.47
C ARG A 125 -7.68 7.47 -1.56
N SER A 126 -8.71 7.56 -0.71
CA SER A 126 -8.83 8.63 0.29
C SER A 126 -7.70 8.62 1.34
N LEU A 127 -7.06 7.46 1.51
CA LEU A 127 -5.87 7.23 2.33
C LEU A 127 -4.56 7.30 1.54
N ARG A 128 -4.63 7.73 0.27
CA ARG A 128 -3.48 7.83 -0.66
C ARG A 128 -2.80 6.48 -0.92
N ILE A 129 -3.57 5.40 -0.82
CA ILE A 129 -3.16 4.03 -1.13
C ILE A 129 -3.81 3.63 -2.45
N THR A 130 -3.02 3.13 -3.40
CA THR A 130 -3.51 2.62 -4.68
C THR A 130 -4.13 1.24 -4.48
N PRO A 131 -5.44 1.08 -4.73
CA PRO A 131 -6.06 -0.22 -4.75
C PRO A 131 -5.60 -1.00 -5.98
N ARG A 132 -5.64 -2.33 -5.90
CA ARG A 132 -5.46 -3.18 -7.07
C ARG A 132 -6.62 -2.94 -8.03
N HIS A 133 -6.29 -2.41 -9.20
CA HIS A 133 -7.23 -2.28 -10.30
C HIS A 133 -6.84 -3.25 -11.42
N THR A 134 -7.73 -4.18 -11.76
CA THR A 134 -7.49 -5.16 -12.82
C THR A 134 -8.40 -4.89 -14.00
N ILE A 135 -7.85 -4.85 -15.21
CA ILE A 135 -8.60 -4.72 -16.46
C ILE A 135 -8.62 -6.05 -17.19
N THR A 136 -9.75 -6.38 -17.78
CA THR A 136 -9.81 -7.42 -18.80
C THR A 136 -9.52 -6.81 -20.16
N LEU A 137 -8.41 -7.22 -20.78
CA LEU A 137 -8.12 -6.89 -22.17
C LEU A 137 -8.75 -7.95 -23.08
N LEU A 138 -9.65 -7.54 -23.97
CA LEU A 138 -10.31 -8.40 -24.95
C LEU A 138 -9.82 -8.02 -26.35
N TYR A 139 -9.65 -9.02 -27.23
CA TYR A 139 -9.34 -8.81 -28.65
C TYR A 139 -10.10 -9.85 -29.50
N ASP A 140 -10.37 -9.54 -30.76
CA ASP A 140 -10.98 -10.47 -31.74
C ASP A 140 -9.96 -11.46 -32.33
N GLU A 141 -10.43 -12.31 -33.24
CA GLU A 141 -9.61 -13.34 -33.90
C GLU A 141 -8.54 -12.72 -34.81
N GLU A 142 -8.80 -11.50 -35.29
CA GLU A 142 -7.89 -10.67 -36.07
C GLU A 142 -6.86 -9.92 -35.20
N GLY A 143 -6.97 -10.02 -33.87
CA GLY A 143 -6.07 -9.39 -32.91
C GLY A 143 -6.40 -7.93 -32.58
N ASN A 144 -7.53 -7.40 -33.06
CA ASN A 144 -7.97 -6.05 -32.74
C ASN A 144 -8.55 -6.00 -31.33
N VAL A 145 -8.10 -5.01 -30.56
CA VAL A 145 -8.56 -4.78 -29.20
C VAL A 145 -10.02 -4.34 -29.19
N LYS A 146 -10.86 -5.04 -28.42
CA LYS A 146 -12.27 -4.69 -28.23
C LYS A 146 -12.44 -3.65 -27.12
N GLY A 147 -13.44 -2.78 -27.29
CA GLY A 147 -13.79 -1.76 -26.29
C GLY A 147 -12.80 -0.60 -26.27
N ARG A 148 -12.64 0.04 -25.10
CA ARG A 148 -11.77 1.21 -24.92
C ARG A 148 -10.86 1.08 -23.69
N PRO A 149 -10.04 0.02 -23.58
CA PRO A 149 -9.23 -0.26 -22.39
C PRO A 149 -8.26 0.88 -22.05
N VAL A 150 -7.65 1.52 -23.06
CA VAL A 150 -6.78 2.69 -22.87
C VAL A 150 -7.54 3.84 -22.21
N GLN A 151 -8.70 4.21 -22.75
CA GLN A 151 -9.50 5.30 -22.18
C GLN A 151 -9.99 4.99 -20.76
N ASN A 152 -10.34 3.73 -20.49
CA ASN A 152 -10.74 3.27 -19.17
C ASN A 152 -9.59 3.47 -18.16
N ILE A 153 -8.35 3.16 -18.56
CA ILE A 153 -7.19 3.39 -17.69
C ILE A 153 -6.82 4.84 -17.54
N GLN A 154 -6.87 5.63 -18.61
CA GLN A 154 -6.64 7.06 -18.50
C GLN A 154 -7.64 7.70 -17.54
N ASN A 155 -8.89 7.21 -17.51
CA ASN A 155 -9.87 7.65 -16.52
C ASN A 155 -9.51 7.20 -15.10
N THR A 156 -9.08 5.95 -14.89
CA THR A 156 -8.73 5.43 -13.56
C THR A 156 -7.36 5.95 -13.10
N VAL A 157 -6.28 5.51 -13.74
CA VAL A 157 -4.90 5.83 -13.38
C VAL A 157 -4.56 7.31 -13.57
N GLY A 158 -5.15 7.95 -14.59
CA GLY A 158 -4.97 9.39 -14.81
C GLY A 158 -5.75 10.25 -13.83
N LYS A 159 -7.09 10.12 -13.76
CA LYS A 159 -7.93 11.03 -12.95
C LYS A 159 -8.01 10.66 -11.47
N LEU A 160 -7.91 9.37 -11.13
CA LEU A 160 -7.92 8.93 -9.73
C LEU A 160 -6.52 8.87 -9.13
N HIS A 161 -5.49 9.18 -9.94
CA HIS A 161 -4.10 9.21 -9.52
C HIS A 161 -3.65 7.90 -8.87
N ASP A 162 -3.98 6.77 -9.50
CA ASP A 162 -3.43 5.47 -9.10
C ASP A 162 -2.01 5.31 -9.67
N HIS A 163 -1.14 4.58 -8.97
CA HIS A 163 0.21 4.32 -9.45
C HIS A 163 0.23 3.33 -10.62
N ASN A 164 -0.59 2.30 -10.52
CA ASN A 164 -0.46 1.08 -11.31
C ASN A 164 -1.80 0.38 -11.56
N PHE A 165 -1.78 -0.60 -12.48
CA PHE A 165 -2.91 -1.47 -12.78
C PHE A 165 -2.43 -2.86 -13.22
N HIS A 166 -3.32 -3.83 -13.19
CA HIS A 166 -3.09 -5.21 -13.61
C HIS A 166 -3.89 -5.54 -14.88
N ILE A 167 -3.40 -6.52 -15.65
CA ILE A 167 -4.17 -7.13 -16.74
C ILE A 167 -4.65 -8.50 -16.26
N PHE A 168 -5.95 -8.75 -16.37
CA PHE A 168 -6.52 -10.05 -16.10
C PHE A 168 -6.04 -11.05 -17.15
N GLY A 169 -5.64 -12.25 -16.69
CA GLY A 169 -5.36 -13.37 -17.57
C GLY A 169 -3.98 -14.02 -17.50
N PRO A 170 -2.87 -13.27 -17.52
CA PRO A 170 -1.54 -13.87 -17.55
C PRO A 170 -1.22 -14.56 -16.23
N PHE A 171 -1.73 -14.00 -15.13
CA PHE A 171 -1.67 -14.57 -13.79
C PHE A 171 -2.25 -15.98 -13.74
N LEU A 172 -1.40 -16.97 -13.48
CA LEU A 172 -1.75 -18.40 -13.44
C LEU A 172 -2.50 -18.85 -14.72
N GLN A 173 -2.21 -18.21 -15.85
CA GLN A 173 -2.78 -18.51 -17.17
C GLN A 173 -4.32 -18.52 -17.20
N ARG A 174 -4.97 -17.79 -16.28
CA ARG A 174 -6.43 -17.77 -16.07
C ARG A 174 -7.25 -17.38 -17.31
N LYS A 175 -6.66 -16.67 -18.27
CA LYS A 175 -7.33 -16.28 -19.53
C LYS A 175 -7.38 -17.39 -20.58
N PHE A 176 -6.62 -18.47 -20.39
CA PHE A 176 -6.47 -19.54 -21.38
C PHE A 176 -7.00 -20.88 -20.84
N PRO A 177 -8.29 -20.96 -20.46
CA PRO A 177 -8.86 -22.21 -19.99
C PRO A 177 -8.77 -23.28 -21.07
N GLY A 178 -8.34 -24.48 -20.69
CA GLY A 178 -8.21 -25.62 -21.60
C GLY A 178 -6.88 -25.72 -22.34
N LEU A 179 -6.04 -24.69 -22.34
CA LEU A 179 -4.67 -24.81 -22.83
C LEU A 179 -3.77 -25.37 -21.71
N LYS A 180 -2.90 -26.33 -22.07
CA LYS A 180 -1.96 -26.92 -21.12
C LYS A 180 -0.76 -25.99 -20.92
N PRO A 181 -0.33 -25.69 -19.68
CA PRO A 181 0.89 -24.94 -19.44
C PRO A 181 2.10 -25.56 -20.17
N LEU A 182 2.96 -24.71 -20.74
CA LEU A 182 4.17 -25.10 -21.48
C LEU A 182 3.90 -25.85 -22.81
N SER A 183 2.66 -25.87 -23.30
CA SER A 183 2.37 -26.36 -24.66
C SER A 183 2.64 -25.29 -25.70
N ALA A 184 2.88 -25.70 -26.96
CA ALA A 184 3.12 -24.76 -28.06
C ALA A 184 1.93 -23.81 -28.30
N GLU A 185 0.72 -24.30 -28.08
CA GLU A 185 -0.52 -23.51 -28.18
C GLU A 185 -0.60 -22.45 -27.07
N MET A 186 -0.26 -22.84 -25.83
CA MET A 186 -0.22 -21.90 -24.71
C MET A 186 0.88 -20.85 -24.89
N ASP A 187 2.06 -21.25 -25.37
CA ASP A 187 3.16 -20.34 -25.67
C ASP A 187 2.75 -19.32 -26.74
N SER A 188 2.13 -19.79 -27.82
CA SER A 188 1.62 -18.93 -28.89
C SER A 188 0.55 -17.95 -28.37
N ALA A 189 -0.36 -18.42 -27.52
CA ALA A 189 -1.41 -17.61 -26.93
C ALA A 189 -0.85 -16.54 -25.98
N MET A 190 0.09 -16.90 -25.09
CA MET A 190 0.74 -15.99 -24.16
C MET A 190 1.60 -14.95 -24.89
N ALA A 191 2.39 -15.38 -25.87
CA ALA A 191 3.21 -14.51 -26.71
C ALA A 191 2.35 -13.47 -27.43
N ASN A 192 1.27 -13.91 -28.08
CA ASN A 192 0.36 -13.00 -28.75
C ASN A 192 -0.29 -12.03 -27.76
N PHE A 193 -0.72 -12.52 -26.60
CA PHE A 193 -1.36 -11.67 -25.60
C PHE A 193 -0.42 -10.62 -25.01
N ALA A 194 0.86 -10.97 -24.77
CA ALA A 194 1.89 -10.02 -24.36
C ALA A 194 2.08 -8.92 -25.42
N ARG A 195 2.26 -9.29 -26.70
CA ARG A 195 2.40 -8.32 -27.80
C ARG A 195 1.20 -7.37 -27.91
N VAL A 196 -0.01 -7.93 -27.92
CA VAL A 196 -1.24 -7.12 -28.02
C VAL A 196 -1.34 -6.18 -26.82
N THR A 197 -1.02 -6.64 -25.61
CA THR A 197 -1.03 -5.79 -24.41
C THR A 197 -0.05 -4.62 -24.55
N GLU A 198 1.20 -4.88 -24.90
CA GLU A 198 2.20 -3.83 -25.10
C GLU A 198 1.76 -2.83 -26.17
N GLN A 199 1.39 -3.31 -27.37
CA GLN A 199 0.93 -2.49 -28.48
C GLN A 199 -0.30 -1.64 -28.14
N THR A 200 -1.18 -2.14 -27.28
CA THR A 200 -2.39 -1.41 -26.84
C THR A 200 -2.03 -0.19 -26.00
N PHE A 201 -1.13 -0.36 -25.03
CA PHE A 201 -0.87 0.66 -24.01
C PHE A 201 0.35 1.55 -24.32
N GLN A 202 1.24 1.12 -25.24
CA GLN A 202 2.45 1.86 -25.60
C GLN A 202 2.15 3.26 -26.18
N PRO A 203 1.22 3.43 -27.15
CA PRO A 203 0.96 4.77 -27.73
C PRO A 203 0.42 5.77 -26.71
N ALA A 204 -0.20 5.29 -25.63
CA ALA A 204 -0.76 6.10 -24.57
C ALA A 204 0.24 6.38 -23.42
N GLY A 205 1.45 5.83 -23.47
CA GLY A 205 2.44 5.98 -22.41
C GLY A 205 2.00 5.35 -21.08
N LEU A 206 1.30 4.20 -21.14
CA LEU A 206 0.75 3.53 -19.95
C LEU A 206 1.43 2.20 -19.61
N VAL A 207 2.39 1.75 -20.43
CA VAL A 207 3.04 0.45 -20.26
C VAL A 207 3.79 0.36 -18.93
N ASP A 208 4.49 1.41 -18.52
CA ASP A 208 5.27 1.51 -17.27
C ASP A 208 4.43 1.45 -15.99
N LYS A 209 3.12 1.67 -16.11
CA LYS A 209 2.13 1.61 -15.03
C LYS A 209 1.50 0.23 -14.88
N LEU A 210 1.80 -0.71 -15.78
CA LEU A 210 1.30 -2.07 -15.68
C LEU A 210 2.06 -2.86 -14.59
N LEU A 211 1.37 -3.81 -13.96
CA LEU A 211 1.97 -4.90 -13.20
C LEU A 211 1.66 -6.20 -13.98
N TRP A 212 2.59 -6.63 -14.83
CA TRP A 212 2.43 -7.87 -15.61
C TRP A 212 2.78 -9.07 -14.73
N GLN A 213 1.77 -9.56 -13.99
CA GLN A 213 1.92 -10.66 -13.06
C GLN A 213 1.63 -12.01 -13.74
N LEU A 214 2.63 -12.90 -13.76
CA LEU A 214 2.53 -14.23 -14.40
C LEU A 214 2.11 -15.34 -13.43
N GLY A 215 2.37 -15.17 -12.14
CA GLY A 215 1.99 -16.13 -11.11
C GLY A 215 2.05 -15.55 -9.70
N ASP A 216 1.85 -16.42 -8.71
CA ASP A 216 1.71 -16.05 -7.31
C ASP A 216 2.69 -16.83 -6.43
N GLU A 217 3.65 -16.11 -5.87
CA GLU A 217 4.68 -16.63 -4.97
C GLU A 217 5.45 -17.83 -5.57
N VAL A 218 6.52 -18.28 -4.93
CA VAL A 218 7.44 -19.31 -5.47
C VAL A 218 7.40 -20.58 -4.62
N HIS A 219 6.20 -20.97 -4.20
CA HIS A 219 5.97 -22.12 -3.29
C HIS A 219 6.33 -23.48 -3.87
N ASP A 220 6.22 -23.63 -5.18
CA ASP A 220 6.31 -24.91 -5.87
C ASP A 220 7.19 -24.80 -7.13
N ALA A 221 7.99 -25.84 -7.36
CA ALA A 221 8.98 -25.89 -8.42
C ALA A 221 8.36 -25.89 -9.83
N GLU A 222 7.20 -26.54 -10.01
CA GLU A 222 6.48 -26.55 -11.28
C GLU A 222 5.94 -25.15 -11.59
N LYS A 223 5.24 -24.53 -10.62
CA LYS A 223 4.72 -23.16 -10.78
C LYS A 223 5.82 -22.14 -11.05
N LEU A 224 6.97 -22.27 -10.37
CA LEU A 224 8.13 -21.41 -10.60
C LEU A 224 8.68 -21.59 -12.02
N ASN A 225 8.84 -22.82 -12.50
CA ASN A 225 9.32 -23.09 -13.86
C ASN A 225 8.36 -22.50 -14.91
N ILE A 226 7.04 -22.60 -14.68
CA ILE A 226 6.03 -22.00 -15.55
C ILE A 226 6.16 -20.47 -15.58
N GLN A 227 6.32 -19.83 -14.41
CA GLN A 227 6.53 -18.38 -14.35
C GLN A 227 7.82 -17.95 -15.08
N ILE A 228 8.93 -18.66 -14.88
CA ILE A 228 10.21 -18.36 -15.54
C ILE A 228 10.07 -18.47 -17.06
N HIS A 229 9.44 -19.54 -17.54
CA HIS A 229 9.22 -19.76 -18.97
C HIS A 229 8.46 -18.60 -19.61
N TYR A 230 7.30 -18.22 -19.05
CA TYR A 230 6.52 -17.11 -19.61
C TYR A 230 7.16 -15.74 -19.36
N ALA A 231 8.01 -15.57 -18.35
CA ALA A 231 8.77 -14.35 -18.16
C ALA A 231 9.82 -14.18 -19.27
N LYS A 232 10.55 -15.26 -19.60
CA LYS A 232 11.48 -15.28 -20.74
C LYS A 232 10.77 -15.04 -22.07
N LEU A 233 9.61 -15.67 -22.27
CA LEU A 233 8.78 -15.46 -23.46
C LEU A 233 8.27 -14.01 -23.55
N THR A 234 7.81 -13.44 -22.44
CA THR A 234 7.37 -12.03 -22.39
C THR A 234 8.52 -11.10 -22.77
N ARG A 235 9.75 -11.33 -22.27
CA ARG A 235 10.93 -10.54 -22.64
C ARG A 235 11.27 -10.57 -24.12
N GLN A 236 11.07 -11.72 -24.77
CA GLN A 236 11.32 -11.87 -26.21
C GLN A 236 10.25 -11.17 -27.04
N MET A 237 8.98 -11.24 -26.61
CA MET A 237 7.84 -10.84 -27.44
C MET A 237 7.36 -9.42 -27.17
N ALA A 238 7.48 -8.94 -25.93
CA ALA A 238 6.97 -7.66 -25.45
C ALA A 238 7.93 -7.08 -24.40
N PRO A 239 9.14 -6.65 -24.81
CA PRO A 239 10.23 -6.32 -23.90
C PRO A 239 9.94 -5.12 -22.99
N ALA A 240 9.03 -4.21 -23.38
CA ALA A 240 8.68 -3.04 -22.59
C ALA A 240 7.68 -3.35 -21.46
N LEU A 241 7.01 -4.51 -21.47
CA LEU A 241 6.08 -4.86 -20.39
C LEU A 241 6.81 -5.03 -19.05
N PRO A 242 6.41 -4.30 -18.00
CA PRO A 242 7.00 -4.44 -16.67
C PRO A 242 6.53 -5.75 -15.99
N ILE A 243 7.43 -6.71 -15.86
CA ILE A 243 7.14 -7.98 -15.20
C ILE A 243 7.17 -7.79 -13.68
N PHE A 244 6.03 -8.04 -13.04
CA PHE A 244 5.84 -8.02 -11.60
C PHE A 244 5.78 -9.44 -11.04
N THR A 245 6.53 -9.71 -9.97
CA THR A 245 6.52 -11.02 -9.30
C THR A 245 6.52 -10.89 -7.79
N THR A 246 5.86 -11.84 -7.12
CA THR A 246 5.93 -12.01 -5.67
C THR A 246 6.88 -13.17 -5.33
N VAL A 247 7.81 -12.93 -4.40
CA VAL A 247 8.82 -13.89 -3.97
C VAL A 247 8.76 -14.08 -2.47
N ASN A 248 8.55 -15.33 -2.04
CA ASN A 248 8.38 -15.71 -0.64
C ASN A 248 9.41 -16.75 -0.15
N GLY A 249 10.43 -17.01 -0.97
CA GLY A 249 11.55 -17.89 -0.67
C GLY A 249 12.70 -17.61 -1.63
N PHE A 250 13.91 -18.05 -1.29
CA PHE A 250 15.09 -17.85 -2.14
C PHE A 250 15.73 -19.19 -2.52
N SER A 251 15.99 -19.37 -3.81
CA SER A 251 16.71 -20.52 -4.39
C SER A 251 17.39 -20.10 -5.70
N GLU A 252 18.29 -20.92 -6.24
CA GLU A 252 18.92 -20.65 -7.54
C GLU A 252 17.89 -20.42 -8.67
N ARG A 253 16.76 -21.15 -8.65
CA ARG A 253 15.69 -20.96 -9.65
C ARG A 253 15.02 -19.59 -9.54
N VAL A 254 14.92 -19.04 -8.33
CA VAL A 254 14.36 -17.70 -8.10
C VAL A 254 15.26 -16.64 -8.75
N LYS A 255 16.58 -16.86 -8.85
CA LYS A 255 17.50 -15.95 -9.56
C LYS A 255 17.12 -15.81 -11.03
N GLU A 256 16.75 -16.90 -11.69
CA GLU A 256 16.29 -16.85 -13.10
C GLU A 256 15.01 -16.04 -13.28
N LEU A 257 14.06 -16.15 -12.33
CA LEU A 257 12.84 -15.36 -12.34
C LEU A 257 13.15 -13.88 -12.11
N ILE A 258 13.96 -13.56 -11.10
CA ILE A 258 14.36 -12.17 -10.79
C ILE A 258 15.12 -11.54 -11.96
N ALA A 259 15.96 -12.30 -12.67
CA ALA A 259 16.67 -11.80 -13.85
C ALA A 259 15.69 -11.29 -14.93
N CYS A 260 14.53 -11.94 -15.09
CA CYS A 260 13.51 -11.54 -16.05
C CYS A 260 12.56 -10.44 -15.52
N ALA A 261 12.42 -10.29 -14.20
CA ALA A 261 11.48 -9.36 -13.57
C ALA A 261 12.02 -7.92 -13.45
N ASP A 262 11.12 -6.94 -13.50
CA ASP A 262 11.46 -5.52 -13.24
C ASP A 262 11.01 -5.07 -11.86
N ILE A 263 9.90 -5.64 -11.36
CA ILE A 263 9.32 -5.28 -10.07
C ILE A 263 9.21 -6.55 -9.23
N ILE A 264 9.93 -6.57 -8.11
CA ILE A 264 10.03 -7.74 -7.25
C ILE A 264 9.46 -7.39 -5.89
N ALA A 265 8.26 -7.90 -5.61
CA ALA A 265 7.64 -7.81 -4.29
C ALA A 265 8.09 -9.00 -3.44
N MET A 266 8.79 -8.74 -2.34
CA MET A 266 9.27 -9.81 -1.46
C MET A 266 9.20 -9.42 0.01
N HIS A 267 9.25 -10.44 0.86
CA HIS A 267 9.46 -10.25 2.29
C HIS A 267 10.78 -9.53 2.53
N ALA A 268 10.75 -8.42 3.28
CA ALA A 268 11.96 -7.63 3.52
C ALA A 268 13.06 -8.45 4.19
N GLU A 269 12.69 -9.36 5.10
CA GLU A 269 13.67 -10.25 5.75
C GLU A 269 14.33 -11.21 4.75
N ILE A 270 13.58 -11.74 3.78
CA ILE A 270 14.14 -12.59 2.72
C ILE A 270 15.11 -11.77 1.86
N TYR A 271 14.76 -10.53 1.54
CA TYR A 271 15.65 -9.65 0.80
C TYR A 271 17.00 -9.47 1.51
N PHE A 272 16.96 -9.01 2.77
CA PHE A 272 18.17 -8.68 3.53
C PHE A 272 19.02 -9.90 3.88
N HIS A 273 18.41 -11.05 4.16
CA HIS A 273 19.15 -12.26 4.51
C HIS A 273 19.64 -13.05 3.30
N CYS A 274 18.90 -13.06 2.20
CA CYS A 274 19.13 -14.03 1.13
C CYS A 274 19.46 -13.38 -0.23
N VAL A 275 19.03 -12.15 -0.50
CA VAL A 275 19.05 -11.59 -1.86
C VAL A 275 20.10 -10.49 -2.03
N GLU A 276 20.13 -9.51 -1.12
CA GLU A 276 20.84 -8.24 -1.30
C GLU A 276 22.32 -8.42 -1.66
N ASN A 277 23.00 -9.40 -1.04
CA ASN A 277 24.43 -9.67 -1.30
C ASN A 277 24.68 -10.71 -2.40
N GLN A 278 23.61 -11.27 -3.00
CA GLN A 278 23.71 -12.37 -3.97
C GLN A 278 23.29 -11.97 -5.39
N LEU A 279 22.47 -10.93 -5.54
CA LEU A 279 21.91 -10.51 -6.82
C LEU A 279 22.09 -9.02 -7.04
N ASP A 280 22.46 -8.67 -8.28
CA ASP A 280 22.38 -7.29 -8.74
C ASP A 280 20.91 -6.90 -8.98
N MET A 281 20.46 -5.94 -8.18
CA MET A 281 19.11 -5.38 -8.25
C MET A 281 19.08 -4.05 -9.02
N SER A 282 20.19 -3.64 -9.63
CA SER A 282 20.28 -2.43 -10.43
C SER A 282 19.25 -2.43 -11.57
N GLY A 283 18.55 -1.31 -11.73
CA GLY A 283 17.46 -1.17 -12.71
C GLY A 283 16.15 -1.87 -12.34
N LYS A 284 16.09 -2.57 -11.20
CA LYS A 284 14.87 -3.23 -10.71
C LYS A 284 14.22 -2.40 -9.60
N GLN A 285 12.90 -2.49 -9.50
CA GLN A 285 12.14 -1.97 -8.37
C GLN A 285 11.97 -3.06 -7.32
N LEU A 286 12.49 -2.82 -6.12
CA LEU A 286 12.20 -3.64 -4.96
C LEU A 286 10.94 -3.11 -4.27
N TRP A 287 9.96 -3.99 -4.11
CA TRP A 287 8.75 -3.73 -3.35
C TRP A 287 8.71 -4.65 -2.13
N GLN A 288 8.12 -4.16 -1.05
CA GLN A 288 7.93 -4.93 0.17
C GLN A 288 6.58 -5.64 0.15
N TYR A 289 6.58 -6.89 0.61
CA TYR A 289 5.38 -7.69 0.85
C TYR A 289 5.60 -8.44 2.16
N ASP A 290 4.88 -8.09 3.21
CA ASP A 290 5.04 -8.76 4.50
C ASP A 290 3.73 -8.97 5.23
N ASN A 291 3.31 -10.22 5.32
CA ASN A 291 2.20 -10.63 6.17
C ASN A 291 2.46 -10.29 7.65
N GLY A 292 3.72 -10.30 8.07
CA GLY A 292 4.13 -10.10 9.46
C GLY A 292 3.82 -8.72 10.04
N PHE A 293 3.85 -7.66 9.23
CA PHE A 293 3.69 -6.28 9.71
C PHE A 293 2.24 -5.80 9.71
N MET A 294 1.36 -6.49 8.99
CA MET A 294 -0.01 -6.03 8.74
C MET A 294 -1.04 -6.75 9.61
N THR A 295 -0.68 -7.28 10.77
CA THR A 295 -1.61 -7.92 11.72
C THR A 295 -1.89 -7.00 12.91
N ALA A 296 -3.07 -7.11 13.53
CA ALA A 296 -3.54 -6.20 14.58
C ALA A 296 -2.72 -6.28 15.87
N SER A 297 -2.05 -7.40 16.12
CA SER A 297 -1.15 -7.54 17.26
C SER A 297 0.17 -6.78 17.12
N VAL A 298 0.49 -6.27 15.92
CA VAL A 298 1.70 -5.51 15.62
C VAL A 298 1.57 -4.07 16.13
N PRO A 299 2.58 -3.53 16.85
CA PRO A 299 2.61 -2.13 17.25
C PRO A 299 2.47 -1.17 16.07
N ALA A 300 1.64 -0.13 16.23
CA ALA A 300 1.41 0.90 15.22
C ALA A 300 2.69 1.56 14.66
N ALA A 301 3.73 1.68 15.48
CA ALA A 301 5.04 2.20 15.07
C ALA A 301 5.69 1.33 13.97
N LEU A 302 5.53 0.01 14.04
CA LEU A 302 6.07 -0.90 13.03
C LEU A 302 5.34 -0.74 11.70
N VAL A 303 4.01 -0.58 11.72
CA VAL A 303 3.21 -0.37 10.50
C VAL A 303 3.58 0.95 9.82
N ARG A 304 3.62 2.06 10.57
CA ARG A 304 4.01 3.37 10.04
C ARG A 304 5.49 3.39 9.61
N GLY A 305 6.34 2.68 10.34
CA GLY A 305 7.77 2.59 10.13
C GLY A 305 8.20 1.74 8.92
N ILE A 306 7.26 1.02 8.27
CA ILE A 306 7.51 0.34 6.99
C ILE A 306 8.15 1.31 5.99
N MET A 307 7.62 2.52 5.86
CA MET A 307 8.08 3.49 4.86
C MET A 307 9.42 4.13 5.21
N TRP A 308 9.72 4.26 6.50
CA TRP A 308 11.02 4.71 6.97
C TRP A 308 12.12 3.70 6.64
N ARG A 309 11.82 2.41 6.86
CA ARG A 309 12.70 1.31 6.47
C ARG A 309 12.81 1.24 4.95
N ALA A 310 11.70 1.40 4.25
CA ALA A 310 11.66 1.37 2.80
C ALA A 310 12.56 2.45 2.19
N TYR A 311 12.45 3.67 2.70
CA TYR A 311 13.31 4.79 2.26
C TYR A 311 14.79 4.50 2.51
N LYS A 312 15.16 4.08 3.72
CA LYS A 312 16.57 3.79 4.07
C LYS A 312 17.22 2.73 3.16
N TYR A 313 16.45 1.75 2.69
CA TYR A 313 16.95 0.61 1.92
C TYR A 313 16.49 0.58 0.46
N GLY A 314 16.02 1.71 -0.09
CA GLY A 314 15.69 1.81 -1.52
C GLY A 314 14.50 0.95 -1.96
N ILE A 315 13.62 0.56 -1.05
CA ILE A 315 12.34 -0.07 -1.40
C ILE A 315 11.39 1.03 -1.87
N THR A 316 10.75 0.81 -3.01
CA THR A 316 9.98 1.84 -3.74
C THR A 316 8.49 1.57 -3.83
N GLY A 317 8.04 0.42 -3.32
CA GLY A 317 6.62 0.15 -3.20
C GLY A 317 6.26 -0.95 -2.23
N TYR A 318 4.95 -1.18 -2.10
CA TYR A 318 4.39 -2.19 -1.20
C TYR A 318 3.23 -2.92 -1.87
N HIS A 319 3.26 -4.25 -1.81
CA HIS A 319 2.19 -5.11 -2.27
C HIS A 319 1.43 -5.69 -1.07
N GLN A 320 0.11 -5.61 -1.08
CA GLN A 320 -0.77 -6.22 -0.09
C GLN A 320 -1.73 -7.21 -0.76
N TRP A 321 -1.60 -8.48 -0.41
CA TRP A 321 -2.34 -9.57 -1.06
C TRP A 321 -3.85 -9.55 -0.79
N SER A 322 -4.29 -8.95 0.33
CA SER A 322 -5.72 -8.71 0.58
C SER A 322 -5.96 -7.66 1.67
N THR A 323 -7.08 -6.95 1.57
CA THR A 323 -7.64 -6.08 2.62
C THR A 323 -8.93 -6.62 3.25
N THR A 324 -9.58 -7.61 2.62
CA THR A 324 -10.93 -8.10 2.93
C THR A 324 -11.03 -9.63 2.85
N ALA A 325 -9.93 -10.37 3.11
CA ALA A 325 -9.92 -11.84 3.02
C ALA A 325 -10.60 -12.49 4.23
N TRP A 326 -11.91 -12.26 4.36
CA TRP A 326 -12.73 -12.83 5.42
C TRP A 326 -13.14 -14.27 5.06
N PRO A 327 -12.69 -15.31 5.79
CA PRO A 327 -13.22 -16.66 5.63
C PRO A 327 -14.74 -16.74 5.91
N ALA A 328 -15.38 -17.83 5.49
CA ALA A 328 -16.83 -18.01 5.61
C ALA A 328 -17.29 -18.08 7.08
N ASP A 329 -16.45 -18.63 7.94
CA ASP A 329 -16.59 -18.74 9.40
C ASP A 329 -15.89 -17.57 10.12
N TRP A 330 -15.94 -16.35 9.55
CA TRP A 330 -15.28 -15.17 10.11
C TRP A 330 -15.51 -15.03 11.61
N ASP A 331 -14.40 -14.93 12.34
CA ASP A 331 -14.34 -14.59 13.75
C ASP A 331 -13.44 -13.36 13.91
N PHE A 332 -13.93 -12.38 14.66
CA PHE A 332 -13.15 -11.19 14.99
C PHE A 332 -11.87 -11.54 15.75
N GLY A 333 -11.78 -12.69 16.42
CA GLY A 333 -10.58 -13.09 17.16
C GLY A 333 -9.37 -13.57 16.34
N VAL A 334 -9.48 -13.61 15.01
CA VAL A 334 -8.38 -14.04 14.14
C VAL A 334 -7.47 -12.86 13.77
N ASP A 335 -6.19 -12.94 14.17
CA ASP A 335 -5.18 -11.98 13.75
C ASP A 335 -4.64 -12.31 12.35
N TYR A 336 -5.05 -11.55 11.34
CA TYR A 336 -4.80 -11.87 9.94
C TYR A 336 -4.39 -10.67 9.08
N SER A 337 -3.29 -10.81 8.34
CA SER A 337 -2.73 -9.76 7.49
C SER A 337 -3.64 -9.40 6.31
N GLY A 338 -4.47 -10.34 5.87
CA GLY A 338 -5.44 -10.15 4.78
C GLY A 338 -6.69 -9.36 5.17
N THR A 339 -6.81 -8.94 6.43
CA THR A 339 -7.96 -8.20 6.97
C THR A 339 -7.48 -6.83 7.43
N LEU A 340 -7.62 -5.83 6.57
CA LEU A 340 -7.38 -4.41 6.90
C LEU A 340 -8.68 -3.60 6.97
N TYR A 341 -9.76 -4.15 6.42
CA TYR A 341 -11.13 -3.77 6.71
C TYR A 341 -11.82 -4.89 7.49
N PHE A 342 -12.79 -4.51 8.31
CA PHE A 342 -13.67 -5.44 9.01
C PHE A 342 -15.00 -5.57 8.29
N PRO A 343 -15.69 -6.73 8.39
CA PRO A 343 -17.01 -6.89 7.83
C PRO A 343 -17.96 -5.81 8.34
N PRO A 344 -18.83 -5.25 7.48
CA PRO A 344 -19.84 -4.30 7.94
C PRO A 344 -20.74 -4.99 8.98
N VAL A 345 -20.89 -4.35 10.14
CA VAL A 345 -21.79 -4.83 11.20
C VAL A 345 -23.04 -3.95 11.23
N GLN A 346 -24.18 -4.49 11.67
CA GLN A 346 -25.38 -3.70 11.98
C GLN A 346 -25.89 -2.81 10.82
N GLY A 347 -25.83 -3.29 9.57
CA GLY A 347 -26.35 -2.56 8.41
C GLY A 347 -25.52 -1.35 7.98
N GLN A 348 -24.28 -1.24 8.44
CA GLN A 348 -23.33 -0.21 7.98
C GLN A 348 -23.16 -0.24 6.46
N LYS A 349 -23.08 0.96 5.86
CA LYS A 349 -22.95 1.15 4.42
C LYS A 349 -21.57 1.67 3.99
N THR A 350 -20.63 1.73 4.94
CA THR A 350 -19.29 2.28 4.72
C THR A 350 -18.22 1.31 5.22
N PRO A 351 -17.05 1.24 4.59
CA PRO A 351 -15.95 0.40 5.08
C PRO A 351 -15.57 0.68 6.54
N LEU A 352 -15.38 -0.39 7.32
CA LEU A 352 -14.79 -0.36 8.65
C LEU A 352 -13.29 -0.52 8.55
N ARG A 353 -12.53 0.57 8.70
CA ARG A 353 -11.07 0.56 8.60
C ARG A 353 -10.43 -0.06 9.83
N SER A 354 -9.24 -0.63 9.67
CA SER A 354 -8.31 -0.87 10.78
C SER A 354 -7.53 0.40 11.15
N ALA A 355 -7.06 0.49 12.40
CA ALA A 355 -6.08 1.48 12.82
C ALA A 355 -4.73 1.25 12.12
N ARG A 356 -4.40 -0.01 11.79
CA ARG A 356 -3.25 -0.36 10.94
C ARG A 356 -3.26 0.37 9.61
N LEU A 357 -4.39 0.37 8.90
CA LEU A 357 -4.50 1.03 7.59
C LEU A 357 -4.24 2.54 7.69
N GLN A 358 -4.66 3.20 8.76
CA GLN A 358 -4.35 4.62 9.01
C GLN A 358 -2.87 4.87 9.33
N ASN A 359 -2.24 3.96 10.08
CA ASN A 359 -0.81 4.06 10.36
C ASN A 359 0.04 3.81 9.11
N PHE A 360 -0.38 2.87 8.25
CA PHE A 360 0.22 2.66 6.94
C PHE A 360 0.10 3.91 6.06
N ALA A 361 -1.09 4.50 5.96
CA ALA A 361 -1.32 5.76 5.23
C ALA A 361 -0.50 6.94 5.76
N SER A 362 -0.28 6.99 7.09
CA SER A 362 0.62 7.97 7.70
C SER A 362 2.06 7.75 7.27
N GLY A 363 2.52 6.49 7.18
CA GLY A 363 3.83 6.14 6.64
C GLY A 363 3.98 6.51 5.16
N VAL A 364 2.95 6.31 4.34
CA VAL A 364 2.94 6.76 2.92
C VAL A 364 3.20 8.27 2.87
N SER A 365 2.51 9.02 3.73
CA SER A 365 2.69 10.47 3.80
C SER A 365 4.07 10.85 4.33
N ASP A 366 4.64 10.14 5.29
CA ASP A 366 6.02 10.35 5.75
C ASP A 366 7.03 10.18 4.59
N TYR A 367 6.84 9.17 3.72
CA TYR A 367 7.69 8.96 2.56
C TYR A 367 7.69 10.14 1.59
N ASP A 368 6.55 10.82 1.43
CA ASP A 368 6.50 12.04 0.61
C ASP A 368 7.35 13.16 1.17
N TYR A 369 7.41 13.31 2.50
CA TYR A 369 8.30 14.30 3.12
C TYR A 369 9.77 13.99 2.81
N PHE A 370 10.15 12.72 2.73
CA PHE A 370 11.52 12.33 2.35
C PHE A 370 11.83 12.79 0.92
N VAL A 371 10.95 12.46 -0.03
CA VAL A 371 11.13 12.82 -1.44
C VAL A 371 11.08 14.34 -1.65
N LEU A 372 10.20 15.04 -0.94
CA LEU A 372 10.13 16.51 -1.00
C LEU A 372 11.42 17.15 -0.45
N LEU A 373 11.98 16.63 0.64
CA LEU A 373 13.27 17.10 1.15
C LEU A 373 14.39 16.83 0.15
N GLU A 374 14.47 15.63 -0.43
CA GLU A 374 15.44 15.32 -1.49
C GLU A 374 15.34 16.26 -2.70
N ASN A 375 14.13 16.69 -3.07
CA ASN A 375 13.92 17.66 -4.13
C ASN A 375 14.53 19.03 -3.79
N GLU A 376 14.34 19.50 -2.55
CA GLU A 376 14.94 20.75 -2.09
C GLU A 376 16.48 20.64 -2.00
N LEU A 377 17.00 19.51 -1.52
CA LEU A 377 18.44 19.25 -1.49
C LEU A 377 19.04 19.28 -2.90
N ARG A 378 18.37 18.63 -3.89
CA ARG A 378 18.79 18.67 -5.30
C ARG A 378 18.71 20.07 -5.90
N ARG A 379 17.66 20.85 -5.59
CA ARG A 379 17.51 22.24 -6.04
C ARG A 379 18.66 23.11 -5.58
N LEU A 380 19.10 22.93 -4.33
CA LEU A 380 20.16 23.71 -3.71
C LEU A 380 21.58 23.25 -4.09
N GLY A 381 21.74 22.02 -4.57
CA GLY A 381 23.05 21.46 -4.96
C GLY A 381 24.05 21.53 -3.81
N GLU A 382 25.16 22.23 -4.02
CA GLU A 382 26.27 22.31 -3.07
C GLU A 382 26.09 23.36 -1.96
N HIS A 383 24.92 24.00 -1.86
CA HIS A 383 24.66 25.04 -0.86
C HIS A 383 24.91 24.52 0.57
N PRO A 384 25.63 25.26 1.46
CA PRO A 384 25.97 24.80 2.80
C PRO A 384 24.76 24.37 3.65
N ALA A 385 23.66 25.10 3.57
CA ALA A 385 22.42 24.73 4.28
C ALA A 385 21.82 23.41 3.78
N GLY A 386 21.92 23.13 2.48
CA GLY A 386 21.50 21.86 1.91
C GLY A 386 22.36 20.71 2.43
N LYS A 387 23.69 20.88 2.48
CA LYS A 387 24.60 19.87 3.05
C LYS A 387 24.32 19.59 4.53
N ALA A 388 24.07 20.63 5.32
CA ALA A 388 23.71 20.49 6.73
C ALA A 388 22.37 19.75 6.91
N ALA A 389 21.34 20.14 6.13
CA ALA A 389 20.04 19.48 6.13
C ALA A 389 20.14 18.00 5.70
N ALA A 390 20.99 17.67 4.73
CA ALA A 390 21.22 16.28 4.31
C ALA A 390 21.85 15.43 5.43
N GLN A 391 22.82 15.98 6.17
CA GLN A 391 23.43 15.30 7.33
C GLN A 391 22.42 15.11 8.46
N GLU A 392 21.61 16.12 8.76
CA GLU A 392 20.55 16.03 9.76
C GLU A 392 19.49 15.00 9.35
N PHE A 393 19.06 15.02 8.11
CA PHE A 393 18.09 14.07 7.58
C PHE A 393 18.58 12.62 7.68
N SER A 394 19.83 12.35 7.31
CA SER A 394 20.46 11.03 7.49
C SER A 394 20.46 10.58 8.96
N SER A 395 20.70 11.52 9.89
CA SER A 395 20.67 11.26 11.33
C SER A 395 19.25 10.95 11.82
N ILE A 396 18.25 11.69 11.34
CA ILE A 396 16.82 11.45 11.66
C ILE A 396 16.39 10.06 11.18
N ILE A 397 16.69 9.70 9.93
CA ILE A 397 16.39 8.37 9.38
C ILE A 397 17.06 7.28 10.21
N SER A 398 18.32 7.45 10.58
CA SER A 398 19.07 6.47 11.37
C SER A 398 18.61 6.37 12.83
N ALA A 399 18.03 7.44 13.41
CA ALA A 399 17.44 7.37 14.74
C ALA A 399 16.15 6.53 14.76
N VAL A 400 15.37 6.54 13.66
CA VAL A 400 14.14 5.74 13.54
C VAL A 400 14.43 4.31 13.09
N VAL A 401 15.33 4.14 12.12
CA VAL A 401 15.72 2.86 11.55
C VAL A 401 17.25 2.78 11.61
N PRO A 402 17.86 2.35 12.73
CA PRO A 402 19.31 2.38 12.88
C PRO A 402 20.02 1.40 11.96
N ASP A 403 19.44 0.22 11.79
CA ASP A 403 19.94 -0.83 10.91
C ASP A 403 18.77 -1.64 10.34
N ARG A 404 19.07 -2.68 9.57
CA ARG A 404 18.06 -3.45 8.82
C ARG A 404 17.34 -4.48 9.69
N TRP A 405 17.90 -4.81 10.86
CA TRP A 405 17.42 -5.80 11.80
C TRP A 405 16.60 -5.17 12.93
N THR A 406 16.91 -3.93 13.27
CA THR A 406 16.21 -3.17 14.30
C THR A 406 14.94 -2.54 13.74
N LEU A 407 13.80 -3.09 14.14
CA LEU A 407 12.50 -2.60 13.72
C LEU A 407 12.09 -1.30 14.45
N PRO A 408 11.41 -0.34 13.79
CA PRO A 408 11.07 0.97 14.35
C PRO A 408 9.93 0.90 15.37
N ARG A 409 10.26 0.75 16.66
CA ARG A 409 9.25 0.55 17.73
C ARG A 409 8.79 1.84 18.43
N ASN A 410 9.50 2.95 18.24
CA ASN A 410 9.19 4.21 18.92
C ASN A 410 8.33 5.13 18.02
N TYR A 411 7.03 5.17 18.29
CA TYR A 411 6.09 6.03 17.55
C TYR A 411 6.40 7.53 17.69
N GLN A 412 6.86 7.96 18.87
CA GLN A 412 7.19 9.36 19.12
C GLN A 412 8.40 9.80 18.31
N ALA A 413 9.41 8.93 18.18
CA ALA A 413 10.59 9.20 17.34
C ALA A 413 10.20 9.35 15.86
N ILE A 414 9.32 8.49 15.35
CA ILE A 414 8.77 8.60 13.99
C ILE A 414 8.05 9.94 13.80
N ALA A 415 7.16 10.29 14.73
CA ALA A 415 6.38 11.52 14.64
C ALA A 415 7.27 12.78 14.71
N ALA A 416 8.21 12.83 15.65
CA ALA A 416 9.17 13.92 15.79
C ALA A 416 10.08 14.04 14.58
N GLY A 417 10.56 12.90 14.04
CA GLY A 417 11.37 12.87 12.83
C GLY A 417 10.64 13.47 11.63
N ARG A 418 9.37 13.07 11.39
CA ARG A 418 8.57 13.67 10.31
C ARG A 418 8.42 15.17 10.49
N GLU A 419 8.15 15.63 11.71
CA GLU A 419 7.96 17.04 11.99
C GLU A 419 9.22 17.85 11.70
N ARG A 420 10.39 17.34 12.08
CA ARG A 420 11.67 17.98 11.80
C ARG A 420 11.98 18.01 10.30
N ILE A 421 11.69 16.94 9.56
CA ILE A 421 11.85 16.90 8.10
C ILE A 421 10.95 17.97 7.43
N ALA A 422 9.73 18.15 7.93
CA ALA A 422 8.84 19.20 7.43
C ALA A 422 9.39 20.62 7.68
N GLU A 423 10.05 20.84 8.81
CA GLU A 423 10.72 22.11 9.12
C GLU A 423 11.93 22.35 8.22
N LEU A 424 12.75 21.32 7.99
CA LEU A 424 13.87 21.38 7.05
C LEU A 424 13.40 21.80 5.66
N ILE A 425 12.31 21.23 5.15
CA ILE A 425 11.73 21.65 3.86
C ILE A 425 11.36 23.15 3.86
N GLU A 426 10.63 23.61 4.87
CA GLU A 426 10.23 25.03 4.98
C GLU A 426 11.43 25.98 5.19
N GLU A 427 12.50 25.52 5.83
CA GLU A 427 13.76 26.27 5.99
C GLU A 427 14.48 26.41 4.65
N LEU A 428 14.64 25.31 3.91
CA LEU A 428 15.32 25.30 2.61
C LEU A 428 14.55 26.09 1.54
N GLN A 429 13.21 26.07 1.56
CA GLN A 429 12.37 26.83 0.62
C GLN A 429 12.50 28.36 0.74
N LYS A 430 13.10 28.87 1.82
CA LYS A 430 13.36 30.30 2.00
C LYS A 430 14.68 30.76 1.37
N LEU A 431 15.49 29.81 0.88
CA LEU A 431 16.76 30.02 0.18
C LEU A 431 16.52 29.92 -1.33
#